data_AF-A0A545UTH3-F1
#
_entry.id   AF-A0A545UTH3-F1
#
_cell.length_a   1.000
_cell.length_b   1.000
_cell.length_c   1.000
_cell.angle_alpha   90.00
_cell.angle_beta   90.00
_cell.angle_gamma   90.00
#
_symmetry.space_group_name_H-M   'P 1'
#
loop_
_entity.id
_entity.type
_entity.pdbx_description
1 polymer ?
#
loop_
_entity_poly.entity_id
_entity_poly.type
_entity_poly.pdbx_seq_one_letter_code
_entity_poly.pdbx_strand_id
1 'polypeptide(L)'
;MVATKLVLAALAAYVSATPVDSAPAPASTQWTALKIADSDINWDGVDMQAYHDPANWKQDSSNETAVAERVSPNPAAAAKGDLSILSGPCSQGDCPDYNAAFDLVYTFTAVPLPPDPNCPGCPPLTIFSSNSDIRVNDCGQCLRKKVGSSLGGEVPGGCYDFKACGRDQVICVDPGKYRAHRIWKDNGHKTCYNMKADSLGMCGFVKSRIISHPTGETACNW
;
A
#
# COMPACT_ATOMS: atom_id res chain seq x y z
N MET A 1 20.46 41.18 69.00
CA MET A 1 20.37 42.19 67.91
C MET A 1 21.80 42.38 67.44
N VAL A 2 22.23 41.96 66.25
CA VAL A 2 21.94 42.52 64.92
C VAL A 2 22.05 41.41 63.87
N ALA A 3 21.21 41.50 62.83
CA ALA A 3 20.91 40.49 61.84
C ALA A 3 22.00 40.27 60.77
N THR A 4 22.31 39.02 60.49
CA THR A 4 23.08 38.61 59.29
C THR A 4 22.10 38.30 58.16
N LYS A 5 22.10 39.12 57.10
CA LYS A 5 21.31 38.88 55.88
C LYS A 5 21.95 37.75 55.08
N LEU A 6 21.36 36.57 55.08
CA LEU A 6 21.63 35.52 54.10
C LEU A 6 20.57 35.63 52.99
N VAL A 7 21.01 36.11 51.82
CA VAL A 7 20.23 36.09 50.59
C VAL A 7 20.28 34.68 50.02
N LEU A 8 19.17 33.93 50.09
CA LEU A 8 18.99 32.71 49.32
C LEU A 8 18.74 33.08 47.85
N ALA A 9 19.74 32.88 46.99
CA ALA A 9 19.52 32.85 45.56
C ALA A 9 18.94 31.47 45.18
N ALA A 10 17.64 31.42 44.90
CA ALA A 10 17.00 30.24 44.34
C ALA A 10 17.43 30.08 42.87
N LEU A 11 18.30 29.10 42.59
CA LEU A 11 18.59 28.65 41.24
C LEU A 11 17.37 27.88 40.71
N ALA A 12 16.47 28.58 40.03
CA ALA A 12 15.48 27.94 39.17
C ALA A 12 16.22 27.34 37.97
N ALA A 13 16.52 26.04 38.04
CA ALA A 13 16.92 25.27 36.88
C ALA A 13 15.70 25.12 35.97
N TYR A 14 15.56 26.03 35.01
CA TYR A 14 14.66 25.85 33.88
C TYR A 14 15.22 24.70 33.04
N VAL A 15 14.79 23.48 33.32
CA VAL A 15 14.95 22.37 32.39
C VAL A 15 13.96 22.64 31.26
N SER A 16 14.38 23.40 30.26
CA SER A 16 13.70 23.42 28.98
C SER A 16 13.79 22.01 28.43
N ALA A 17 12.69 21.25 28.53
CA ALA A 17 12.51 20.00 27.82
C ALA A 17 12.79 20.29 26.35
N THR A 18 13.90 19.77 25.84
CA THR A 18 14.16 19.75 24.41
C THR A 18 12.97 19.04 23.77
N PRO A 19 12.27 19.66 22.80
CA PRO A 19 11.23 18.95 22.07
C PRO A 19 11.86 17.67 21.53
N VAL A 20 11.23 16.54 21.84
CA VAL A 20 11.60 15.24 21.28
C VAL A 20 11.58 15.43 19.77
N ASP A 21 12.75 15.28 19.15
CA ASP A 21 12.91 15.46 17.71
C ASP A 21 11.84 14.60 17.05
N SER A 22 10.86 15.27 16.41
CA SER A 22 9.73 14.58 15.82
C SER A 22 10.30 13.59 14.83
N ALA A 23 9.91 12.32 14.94
CA ALA A 23 10.37 11.26 14.04
C ALA A 23 10.41 11.83 12.60
N PRO A 24 11.55 11.74 11.90
CA PRO A 24 11.73 12.43 10.63
C PRO A 24 10.53 12.11 9.74
N ALA A 25 9.90 13.17 9.21
CA ALA A 25 8.85 13.02 8.21
C ALA A 25 9.39 12.05 7.15
N PRO A 26 8.61 11.03 6.73
CA PRO A 26 9.09 10.06 5.76
C PRO A 26 9.64 10.86 4.58
N ALA A 27 10.95 10.74 4.34
CA ALA A 27 11.59 11.38 3.21
C ALA A 27 10.72 11.05 1.99
N SER A 28 10.39 12.05 1.17
CA SER A 28 9.70 11.84 -0.10
C SER A 28 10.66 11.05 -0.99
N THR A 29 10.76 9.75 -0.73
CA THR A 29 11.56 8.82 -1.49
C THR A 29 10.80 8.68 -2.78
N GLN A 30 11.39 9.13 -3.89
CA GLN A 30 10.86 8.81 -5.21
C GLN A 30 10.76 7.28 -5.29
N TRP A 31 9.55 6.75 -5.19
CA TRP A 31 9.30 5.32 -5.29
C TRP A 31 9.71 4.86 -6.68
N THR A 32 10.54 3.83 -6.75
CA THR A 32 10.87 3.24 -8.04
C THR A 32 9.74 2.28 -8.36
N ALA A 33 8.99 2.55 -9.43
CA ALA A 33 7.97 1.61 -9.87
C ALA A 33 8.63 0.34 -10.43
N LEU A 34 8.02 -0.82 -10.19
CA LEU A 34 8.46 -2.07 -10.79
C LEU A 34 7.90 -2.16 -12.21
N LYS A 35 8.77 -2.32 -13.20
CA LYS A 35 8.35 -2.54 -14.59
C LYS A 35 7.60 -3.86 -14.71
N ILE A 36 6.47 -3.84 -15.39
CA ILE A 36 5.68 -5.02 -15.74
C ILE A 36 6.13 -5.44 -17.14
N ALA A 37 6.53 -6.69 -17.30
CA ALA A 37 6.84 -7.20 -18.63
C ALA A 37 5.55 -7.34 -19.44
N ASP A 38 5.60 -7.09 -20.76
CA ASP A 38 4.42 -7.25 -21.62
C ASP A 38 3.81 -8.66 -21.53
N SER A 39 4.64 -9.68 -21.29
CA SER A 39 4.21 -11.07 -21.08
C SER A 39 3.39 -11.29 -19.79
N ASP A 40 3.46 -10.37 -18.83
CA ASP A 40 2.69 -10.40 -17.59
C ASP A 40 1.34 -9.67 -17.71
N ILE A 41 1.00 -9.18 -18.91
CA ILE A 41 -0.26 -8.51 -19.22
C ILE A 41 -1.03 -9.29 -20.28
N ASN A 42 -2.29 -9.61 -19.97
CA ASN A 42 -3.22 -10.14 -20.94
C ASN A 42 -3.81 -9.02 -21.80
N TRP A 43 -3.37 -8.94 -23.06
CA TRP A 43 -3.95 -8.02 -24.03
C TRP A 43 -5.11 -8.63 -24.83
N ASP A 44 -5.45 -9.89 -24.60
CA ASP A 44 -6.54 -10.56 -25.31
C ASP A 44 -7.88 -9.86 -25.02
N GLY A 45 -8.58 -9.54 -26.12
CA GLY A 45 -9.86 -8.84 -26.10
C GLY A 45 -9.77 -7.38 -25.63
N VAL A 46 -8.56 -6.82 -25.49
CA VAL A 46 -8.37 -5.40 -25.23
C VAL A 46 -8.45 -4.64 -26.55
N ASP A 47 -9.37 -3.68 -26.63
CA ASP A 47 -9.36 -2.69 -27.69
C ASP A 47 -8.19 -1.72 -27.45
N MET A 48 -7.14 -1.83 -28.26
CA MET A 48 -5.95 -0.99 -28.14
C MET A 48 -6.21 0.47 -28.52
N GLN A 49 -7.18 0.74 -29.40
CA GLN A 49 -7.57 2.12 -29.70
C GLN A 49 -8.24 2.74 -28.48
N ALA A 50 -9.15 2.00 -27.84
CA ALA A 50 -9.76 2.42 -26.58
C ALA A 50 -8.71 2.57 -25.46
N TYR A 51 -7.72 1.67 -25.39
CA TYR A 51 -6.63 1.76 -24.40
C TYR A 51 -5.75 2.99 -24.60
N HIS A 52 -5.52 3.42 -25.83
CA HIS A 52 -4.74 4.62 -26.11
C HIS A 52 -5.54 5.93 -25.96
N ASP A 53 -6.85 5.86 -25.73
CA ASP A 53 -7.69 7.01 -25.45
C ASP A 53 -7.80 7.25 -23.92
N PRO A 54 -7.22 8.33 -23.39
CA PRO A 54 -7.29 8.65 -21.97
C PRO A 54 -8.72 8.86 -21.43
N ALA A 55 -9.72 9.12 -22.29
CA ALA A 55 -11.11 9.22 -21.87
C ALA A 55 -11.65 7.89 -21.29
N ASN A 56 -11.03 6.77 -21.66
CA ASN A 56 -11.38 5.44 -21.16
C ASN A 56 -10.66 5.05 -19.87
N TRP A 57 -9.83 5.94 -19.33
CA TRP A 57 -8.99 5.67 -18.18
C TRP A 57 -9.67 6.12 -16.90
N LYS A 58 -10.09 5.15 -16.07
CA LYS A 58 -10.42 5.40 -14.67
C LYS A 58 -9.15 5.31 -13.82
N GLN A 59 -8.36 6.36 -13.91
CA GLN A 59 -7.35 6.64 -12.90
C GLN A 59 -8.03 7.43 -11.79
N ASP A 60 -8.50 6.74 -10.77
CA ASP A 60 -8.82 7.41 -9.51
C ASP A 60 -7.51 7.98 -8.97
N SER A 61 -7.23 9.25 -9.31
CA SER A 61 -6.14 10.08 -8.78
C SER A 61 -6.41 10.50 -7.33
N SER A 62 -7.60 10.18 -6.82
CA SER A 62 -7.93 10.32 -5.42
C SER A 62 -7.16 9.29 -4.60
N ASN A 63 -6.11 9.79 -3.96
CA ASN A 63 -5.67 9.37 -2.63
C ASN A 63 -6.85 9.40 -1.60
N GLU A 64 -7.99 9.97 -1.99
CA GLU A 64 -9.23 10.20 -1.24
C GLU A 64 -10.33 9.19 -1.58
N THR A 65 -10.17 7.96 -1.12
CA THR A 65 -11.15 7.40 -0.19
C THR A 65 -10.35 6.43 0.64
N ALA A 66 -9.98 6.88 1.84
CA ALA A 66 -9.58 5.99 2.89
C ALA A 66 -10.77 5.08 3.19
N VAL A 67 -10.90 3.98 2.46
CA VAL A 67 -11.48 2.81 3.09
C VAL A 67 -10.33 2.23 3.91
N ALA A 68 -10.14 2.77 5.11
CA ALA A 68 -9.75 1.94 6.23
C ALA A 68 -10.94 1.00 6.48
N GLU A 69 -11.26 0.16 5.49
CA GLU A 69 -12.25 -0.85 5.66
C GLU A 69 -11.57 -1.84 6.58
N ARG A 70 -11.98 -1.82 7.86
CA ARG A 70 -11.80 -2.98 8.71
C ARG A 70 -12.67 -4.06 8.07
N VAL A 71 -12.17 -4.72 7.02
CA VAL A 71 -12.93 -5.74 6.31
C VAL A 71 -12.90 -6.99 7.16
N SER A 72 -13.88 -7.07 8.07
CA SER A 72 -14.23 -8.26 8.86
C SER A 72 -13.11 -8.85 9.73
N PRO A 73 -13.44 -9.65 10.76
CA PRO A 73 -12.46 -10.50 11.41
C PRO A 73 -11.85 -11.46 10.38
N ASN A 74 -10.52 -11.60 10.39
CA ASN A 74 -9.83 -12.63 9.62
C ASN A 74 -10.52 -13.99 9.86
N PRO A 75 -11.20 -14.61 8.88
CA PRO A 75 -11.83 -15.92 9.07
C PRO A 75 -10.81 -16.99 9.48
N ALA A 76 -9.53 -16.81 9.11
CA ALA A 76 -8.42 -17.69 9.45
C ALA A 76 -7.81 -17.43 10.84
N ALA A 77 -8.22 -16.38 11.56
CA ALA A 77 -7.91 -16.24 12.99
C ALA A 77 -8.89 -17.03 13.88
N ALA A 78 -10.10 -17.31 13.39
CA ALA A 78 -11.11 -18.13 14.07
C ALA A 78 -11.02 -19.63 13.71
N ALA A 79 -10.48 -19.96 12.53
CA ALA A 79 -10.23 -21.33 12.11
C ALA A 79 -8.73 -21.57 11.95
N LYS A 80 -8.16 -22.39 12.84
CA LYS A 80 -6.83 -23.01 12.71
C LYS A 80 -6.45 -23.25 11.24
N GLY A 81 -5.38 -22.60 10.77
CA GLY A 81 -4.41 -23.23 9.88
C GLY A 81 -4.51 -23.00 8.37
N ASP A 82 -5.59 -22.41 7.83
CA ASP A 82 -5.71 -22.23 6.38
C ASP A 82 -5.58 -20.76 5.98
N LEU A 83 -4.35 -20.27 5.95
CA LEU A 83 -3.97 -19.12 5.14
C LEU A 83 -4.24 -19.47 3.68
N SER A 84 -5.06 -18.67 3.00
CA SER A 84 -5.20 -18.72 1.54
C SER A 84 -3.84 -18.45 0.90
N ILE A 85 -3.10 -19.51 0.61
CA ILE A 85 -1.91 -19.48 -0.22
C ILE A 85 -2.42 -19.43 -1.66
N LEU A 86 -2.18 -18.33 -2.36
CA LEU A 86 -2.43 -18.18 -3.80
C LEU A 86 -3.90 -18.25 -4.19
N SER A 87 -4.72 -17.38 -3.60
CA SER A 87 -5.96 -17.00 -4.28
C SER A 87 -5.58 -16.43 -5.65
N GLY A 88 -5.80 -17.19 -6.74
CA GLY A 88 -5.35 -16.82 -8.08
C GLY A 88 -5.84 -15.43 -8.54
N PRO A 89 -5.59 -15.04 -9.79
CA PRO A 89 -5.71 -13.65 -10.24
C PRO A 89 -7.11 -13.02 -10.03
N CYS A 90 -8.17 -13.82 -9.92
CA CYS A 90 -9.55 -13.39 -9.72
C CYS A 90 -10.07 -13.49 -8.29
N SER A 91 -9.41 -14.26 -7.43
CA SER A 91 -9.97 -14.65 -6.12
C SER A 91 -9.27 -13.96 -4.95
N GLN A 92 -8.56 -12.88 -5.22
CA GLN A 92 -7.72 -12.20 -4.24
C GLN A 92 -8.53 -11.56 -3.11
N GLY A 93 -8.21 -11.93 -1.87
CA GLY A 93 -8.79 -11.35 -0.66
C GLY A 93 -8.17 -10.01 -0.27
N ASP A 94 -8.71 -9.42 0.80
CA ASP A 94 -8.28 -8.11 1.32
C ASP A 94 -7.07 -8.19 2.26
N CYS A 95 -6.77 -9.39 2.76
CA CYS A 95 -5.58 -9.64 3.57
C CYS A 95 -4.36 -9.88 2.66
N PRO A 96 -3.15 -9.60 3.16
CA PRO A 96 -1.92 -10.05 2.52
C PRO A 96 -1.91 -11.55 2.25
N ASP A 97 -1.33 -11.93 1.12
CA ASP A 97 -1.04 -13.32 0.81
C ASP A 97 0.26 -13.78 1.51
N TYR A 98 0.65 -15.04 1.30
CA TYR A 98 1.96 -15.59 1.72
C TYR A 98 2.24 -15.59 3.23
N ASN A 99 1.21 -15.48 4.07
CA ASN A 99 1.39 -15.35 5.54
C ASN A 99 2.29 -14.17 5.93
N ALA A 100 2.28 -13.11 5.11
CA ALA A 100 3.02 -11.90 5.38
C ALA A 100 2.20 -10.95 6.28
N ALA A 101 2.90 -10.13 7.07
CA ALA A 101 2.26 -9.06 7.85
C ALA A 101 1.68 -7.96 6.94
N PHE A 102 2.26 -7.79 5.75
CA PHE A 102 1.80 -6.84 4.74
C PHE A 102 2.27 -7.29 3.35
N ASP A 103 1.62 -6.78 2.31
CA ASP A 103 2.12 -6.82 0.95
C ASP A 103 1.67 -5.58 0.16
N LEU A 104 2.20 -5.43 -1.05
CA LEU A 104 1.69 -4.53 -2.06
C LEU A 104 1.09 -5.37 -3.18
N VAL A 105 -0.17 -5.12 -3.52
CA VAL A 105 -0.84 -5.82 -4.61
C VAL A 105 -1.23 -4.85 -5.71
N TYR A 106 -0.76 -5.13 -6.92
CA TYR A 106 -1.11 -4.41 -8.13
C TYR A 106 -2.18 -5.18 -8.91
N THR A 107 -3.18 -4.46 -9.40
CA THR A 107 -4.21 -4.99 -10.30
C THR A 107 -4.39 -4.05 -11.47
N PHE A 108 -4.36 -4.58 -12.68
CA PHE A 108 -4.81 -3.91 -13.89
C PHE A 108 -6.06 -4.60 -14.43
N THR A 109 -7.12 -3.84 -14.70
CA THR A 109 -8.38 -4.35 -15.24
C THR A 109 -8.80 -3.60 -16.50
N ALA A 110 -9.44 -4.32 -17.42
CA ALA A 110 -10.16 -3.78 -18.56
C ALA A 110 -11.58 -4.35 -18.56
N VAL A 111 -12.56 -3.50 -18.26
CA VAL A 111 -13.96 -3.89 -18.10
C VAL A 111 -14.79 -3.31 -19.25
N PRO A 112 -15.41 -4.15 -20.09
CA PRO A 112 -16.37 -3.69 -21.08
C PRO A 112 -17.60 -3.10 -20.38
N LEU A 113 -18.01 -1.90 -20.76
CA LEU A 113 -19.29 -1.34 -20.37
C LEU A 113 -20.38 -1.84 -21.32
N PRO A 114 -21.62 -2.01 -20.82
CA PRO A 114 -22.75 -2.20 -21.70
C PRO A 114 -22.88 -0.99 -22.66
N PRO A 115 -23.42 -1.19 -23.87
CA PRO A 115 -23.64 -0.10 -24.82
C PRO A 115 -24.43 1.04 -24.17
N ASP A 116 -24.02 2.29 -24.40
CA ASP A 116 -24.75 3.45 -23.88
C ASP A 116 -26.15 3.50 -24.55
N PRO A 117 -27.25 3.38 -23.79
CA PRO A 117 -28.60 3.45 -24.34
C PRO A 117 -28.91 4.82 -25.00
N ASN A 118 -28.15 5.87 -24.64
CA ASN A 118 -28.30 7.21 -25.19
C ASN A 118 -27.37 7.47 -26.40
N CYS A 119 -26.49 6.52 -26.75
CA CYS A 119 -25.69 6.59 -27.97
C CYS A 119 -25.75 5.26 -28.77
N PRO A 120 -26.83 5.03 -29.55
CA PRO A 120 -26.92 3.89 -30.45
C PRO A 120 -25.83 3.96 -31.53
N GLY A 121 -24.90 3.01 -31.53
CA GLY A 121 -23.81 2.93 -32.51
C GLY A 121 -22.47 3.51 -32.03
N CYS A 122 -22.40 4.06 -30.82
CA CYS A 122 -21.10 4.28 -30.17
C CYS A 122 -20.38 2.92 -30.01
N PRO A 123 -19.06 2.84 -30.25
CA PRO A 123 -18.31 1.63 -29.96
C PRO A 123 -18.42 1.29 -28.47
N PRO A 124 -18.47 -0.01 -28.09
CA PRO A 124 -18.54 -0.40 -26.69
C PRO A 124 -17.34 0.17 -25.92
N LEU A 125 -17.61 0.96 -24.88
CA LEU A 125 -16.56 1.55 -24.06
C LEU A 125 -15.91 0.46 -23.21
N THR A 126 -14.58 0.40 -23.22
CA THR A 126 -13.82 -0.43 -22.26
C THR A 126 -13.17 0.49 -21.24
N ILE A 127 -13.49 0.32 -19.96
CA ILE A 127 -12.88 1.10 -18.89
C ILE A 127 -11.61 0.40 -18.42
N PHE A 128 -10.51 1.15 -18.43
CA PHE A 128 -9.21 0.71 -17.93
C PHE A 128 -8.96 1.31 -16.55
N SER A 129 -8.59 0.48 -15.59
CA SER A 129 -8.24 0.94 -14.24
C SER A 129 -7.12 0.11 -13.67
N SER A 130 -6.31 0.73 -12.81
CA SER A 130 -5.35 -0.01 -12.00
C SER A 130 -5.24 0.53 -10.58
N ASN A 131 -4.86 -0.37 -9.67
CA ASN A 131 -4.65 -0.07 -8.26
C ASN A 131 -3.39 -0.78 -7.80
N SER A 132 -2.49 -0.04 -7.16
CA SER A 132 -1.47 -0.58 -6.25
C SER A 132 -1.95 -0.36 -4.83
N ASP A 133 -2.27 -1.43 -4.12
CA ASP A 133 -2.79 -1.39 -2.77
C ASP A 133 -1.79 -2.00 -1.79
N ILE A 134 -1.46 -1.29 -0.70
CA ILE A 134 -0.81 -1.93 0.44
C ILE A 134 -1.89 -2.62 1.26
N ARG A 135 -1.75 -3.93 1.46
CA ARG A 135 -2.56 -4.72 2.39
C ARG A 135 -1.77 -4.99 3.66
N VAL A 136 -2.44 -5.02 4.80
CA VAL A 136 -1.84 -5.27 6.11
C VAL A 136 -2.71 -6.25 6.87
N ASN A 137 -2.10 -7.24 7.50
CA ASN A 137 -2.73 -8.10 8.49
C ASN A 137 -2.11 -7.78 9.85
N ASP A 138 -2.85 -7.04 10.68
CA ASP A 138 -2.39 -6.67 12.01
C ASP A 138 -3.55 -6.76 13.01
N CYS A 139 -3.29 -7.37 14.18
CA CYS A 139 -4.33 -7.70 15.18
C CYS A 139 -5.57 -8.43 14.63
N GLY A 140 -5.40 -9.32 13.63
CA GLY A 140 -6.51 -10.04 13.02
C GLY A 140 -7.46 -9.15 12.20
N GLN A 141 -7.05 -7.92 11.91
CA GLN A 141 -7.71 -7.00 11.00
C GLN A 141 -6.94 -6.94 9.70
N CYS A 142 -7.66 -7.05 8.60
CA CYS A 142 -7.12 -6.81 7.28
C CYS A 142 -7.43 -5.37 6.88
N LEU A 143 -6.37 -4.62 6.61
CA LEU A 143 -6.42 -3.22 6.18
C LEU A 143 -5.89 -3.13 4.78
N ARG A 144 -6.46 -2.24 3.97
CA ARG A 144 -6.06 -2.06 2.57
C ARG A 144 -6.08 -0.58 2.23
N LYS A 145 -5.06 -0.11 1.53
CA LYS A 145 -5.00 1.27 1.05
C LYS A 145 -4.37 1.34 -0.33
N LYS A 146 -5.07 1.95 -1.27
CA LYS A 146 -4.49 2.37 -2.54
C LYS A 146 -3.38 3.39 -2.31
N VAL A 147 -2.20 3.08 -2.80
CA VAL A 147 -1.00 3.94 -2.72
C VAL A 147 -0.50 4.40 -4.09
N GLY A 148 -1.03 3.84 -5.18
CA GLY A 148 -0.67 4.24 -6.53
C GLY A 148 -1.59 3.67 -7.60
N SER A 149 -1.40 4.15 -8.82
CA SER A 149 -2.08 3.70 -10.04
C SER A 149 -1.15 3.94 -11.22
N SER A 150 -1.02 2.95 -12.09
CA SER A 150 -0.34 3.06 -13.39
C SER A 150 -0.95 2.01 -14.32
N LEU A 151 -1.54 2.42 -15.44
CA LEU A 151 -2.20 1.47 -16.34
C LEU A 151 -1.15 0.70 -17.11
N GLY A 152 -1.19 -0.63 -17.02
CA GLY A 152 -0.40 -1.57 -17.83
C GLY A 152 1.02 -1.10 -18.14
N GLY A 153 1.97 -1.41 -17.27
CA GLY A 153 3.40 -1.18 -17.55
C GLY A 153 4.26 -1.03 -16.30
N GLU A 154 3.67 -0.59 -15.19
CA GLU A 154 4.39 -0.42 -13.93
C GLU A 154 3.53 -0.71 -12.70
N VAL A 155 4.13 -1.27 -11.66
CA VAL A 155 3.59 -1.34 -10.30
C VAL A 155 4.13 -0.15 -9.50
N PRO A 156 3.33 0.90 -9.25
CA PRO A 156 3.77 2.01 -8.40
C PRO A 156 3.86 1.57 -6.94
N GLY A 157 4.89 2.05 -6.25
CA GLY A 157 5.06 1.95 -4.80
C GLY A 157 4.41 3.12 -4.06
N GLY A 158 4.55 3.12 -2.73
CA GLY A 158 4.04 4.20 -1.90
C GLY A 158 4.06 3.86 -0.42
N CYS A 159 3.45 4.73 0.39
CA CYS A 159 3.33 4.56 1.84
C CYS A 159 1.88 4.49 2.28
N TYR A 160 1.63 3.69 3.31
CA TYR A 160 0.37 3.64 4.03
C TYR A 160 0.62 3.98 5.50
N ASP A 161 0.06 5.10 5.93
CA ASP A 161 0.03 5.57 7.31
C ASP A 161 -1.30 5.13 7.96
N PHE A 162 -1.22 4.38 9.06
CA PHE A 162 -2.40 3.80 9.69
C PHE A 162 -2.20 3.50 11.18
N LYS A 163 -3.32 3.23 11.85
CA LYS A 163 -3.36 2.78 13.23
C LYS A 163 -3.94 1.38 13.31
N ALA A 164 -3.18 0.45 13.87
CA ALA A 164 -3.63 -0.90 14.17
C ALA A 164 -3.11 -1.32 15.54
N CYS A 165 -3.86 -2.18 16.25
CA CYS A 165 -3.51 -2.58 17.63
C CYS A 165 -3.31 -1.40 18.61
N GLY A 166 -3.91 -0.24 18.35
CA GLY A 166 -3.69 0.97 19.15
C GLY A 166 -2.36 1.68 18.90
N ARG A 167 -1.53 1.19 17.96
CA ARG A 167 -0.21 1.73 17.63
C ARG A 167 -0.23 2.38 16.26
N ASP A 168 0.25 3.61 16.18
CA ASP A 168 0.43 4.33 14.93
C ASP A 168 1.69 3.83 14.22
N GLN A 169 1.58 3.61 12.92
CA GLN A 169 2.64 3.01 12.13
C GLN A 169 2.54 3.43 10.66
N VAL A 170 3.65 3.31 9.96
CA VAL A 170 3.69 3.51 8.52
C VAL A 170 4.42 2.34 7.87
N ILE A 171 3.86 1.85 6.77
CA ILE A 171 4.50 0.87 5.89
C ILE A 171 4.74 1.54 4.54
N CYS A 172 5.95 1.44 4.03
CA CYS A 172 6.29 1.94 2.71
C CYS A 172 6.92 0.84 1.87
N VAL A 173 6.49 0.72 0.61
CA VAL A 173 6.93 -0.31 -0.33
C VAL A 173 7.50 0.35 -1.59
N ASP A 174 8.72 -0.04 -1.95
CA ASP A 174 9.45 0.38 -3.15
C ASP A 174 9.64 -0.85 -4.06
N PRO A 175 8.64 -1.18 -4.90
CA PRO A 175 8.63 -2.44 -5.63
C PRO A 175 9.75 -2.52 -6.67
N GLY A 176 10.14 -1.40 -7.29
CA GLY A 176 11.24 -1.37 -8.28
C GLY A 176 12.63 -1.52 -7.68
N LYS A 177 12.77 -1.38 -6.36
CA LYS A 177 14.00 -1.69 -5.61
C LYS A 177 13.87 -2.92 -4.72
N TYR A 178 12.74 -3.64 -4.78
CA TYR A 178 12.49 -4.84 -3.99
C TYR A 178 12.74 -4.65 -2.49
N ARG A 179 12.26 -3.54 -1.94
CA ARG A 179 12.46 -3.19 -0.52
C ARG A 179 11.21 -2.58 0.09
N ALA A 180 11.04 -2.77 1.39
CA ALA A 180 9.99 -2.13 2.16
C ALA A 180 10.47 -1.83 3.58
N HIS A 181 9.79 -0.92 4.27
CA HIS A 181 10.03 -0.69 5.68
C HIS A 181 8.72 -0.45 6.43
N ARG A 182 8.75 -0.79 7.72
CA ARG A 182 7.72 -0.47 8.70
C ARG A 182 8.34 0.41 9.76
N ILE A 183 7.68 1.51 10.11
CA ILE A 183 8.07 2.36 11.25
C ILE A 183 6.94 2.32 12.26
N TRP A 184 7.27 1.92 13.48
CA TRP A 184 6.40 2.07 14.64
C TRP A 184 6.60 3.46 15.21
N LYS A 185 5.55 4.30 15.18
CA LYS A 185 5.69 5.73 15.53
C LYS A 185 5.76 5.96 17.03
N ASP A 186 5.33 5.01 17.84
CA ASP A 186 5.36 5.08 19.30
C ASP A 186 6.80 5.06 19.86
N ASN A 187 7.71 4.34 19.22
CA ASN A 187 9.12 4.26 19.65
C ASN A 187 10.13 4.58 18.54
N GLY A 188 9.67 4.96 17.34
CA GLY A 188 10.51 5.25 16.18
C GLY A 188 11.22 4.03 15.61
N HIS A 189 10.87 2.80 16.01
CA HIS A 189 11.55 1.60 15.54
C HIS A 189 11.25 1.35 14.06
N LYS A 190 12.31 1.37 13.24
CA LYS A 190 12.26 1.07 11.81
C LYS A 190 12.74 -0.35 11.56
N THR A 191 11.89 -1.17 10.94
CA THR A 191 12.24 -2.49 10.43
C THR A 191 12.23 -2.45 8.90
N CYS A 192 13.28 -2.96 8.25
CA CYS A 192 13.37 -2.99 6.79
C CYS A 192 13.31 -4.42 6.28
N TYR A 193 12.79 -4.60 5.07
CA TYR A 193 12.50 -5.89 4.48
C TYR A 193 13.05 -5.98 3.05
N ASN A 194 13.58 -7.16 2.72
CA ASN A 194 13.70 -7.57 1.33
C ASN A 194 12.31 -7.98 0.82
N MET A 195 11.98 -7.59 -0.40
CA MET A 195 10.72 -7.92 -1.04
C MET A 195 10.95 -8.86 -2.22
N LYS A 196 9.95 -9.68 -2.53
CA LYS A 196 9.86 -10.44 -3.77
C LYS A 196 8.59 -10.04 -4.49
N ALA A 197 8.64 -9.95 -5.82
CA ALA A 197 7.47 -9.77 -6.64
C ALA A 197 7.10 -11.08 -7.33
N ASP A 198 5.83 -11.45 -7.29
CA ASP A 198 5.27 -12.61 -7.94
C ASP A 198 4.09 -12.19 -8.83
N SER A 199 4.12 -12.61 -10.09
CA SER A 199 3.00 -12.47 -11.02
C SER A 199 1.98 -13.58 -10.73
N LEU A 200 0.76 -13.19 -10.37
CA LEU A 200 -0.35 -14.12 -10.17
C LEU A 200 -1.11 -14.41 -11.47
N GLY A 201 -0.70 -13.78 -12.57
CA GLY A 201 -1.34 -13.91 -13.87
C GLY A 201 -2.61 -13.08 -14.00
N MET A 202 -3.58 -13.65 -14.71
CA MET A 202 -4.70 -12.93 -15.34
C MET A 202 -5.98 -13.75 -15.31
N CYS A 203 -7.13 -13.10 -15.38
CA CYS A 203 -8.43 -13.77 -15.51
C CYS A 203 -9.53 -12.80 -15.96
N GLY A 204 -10.25 -13.15 -17.02
CA GLY A 204 -11.37 -12.34 -17.53
C GLY A 204 -11.00 -10.87 -17.74
N PHE A 205 -11.57 -10.00 -16.91
CA PHE A 205 -11.31 -8.55 -16.95
C PHE A 205 -10.02 -8.13 -16.24
N VAL A 206 -9.42 -8.96 -15.38
CA VAL A 206 -8.12 -8.72 -14.76
C VAL A 206 -7.03 -9.08 -15.78
N LYS A 207 -6.31 -8.06 -16.23
CA LYS A 207 -5.28 -8.17 -17.26
C LYS A 207 -3.90 -8.44 -16.67
N SER A 208 -3.64 -7.99 -15.45
CA SER A 208 -2.43 -8.34 -14.71
C SER A 208 -2.67 -8.23 -13.21
N ARG A 209 -2.06 -9.14 -12.44
CA ARG A 209 -2.07 -9.13 -10.98
C ARG A 209 -0.67 -9.47 -10.49
N ILE A 210 -0.05 -8.57 -9.72
CA ILE A 210 1.30 -8.74 -9.17
C ILE A 210 1.26 -8.49 -7.68
N ILE A 211 1.92 -9.34 -6.90
CA ILE A 211 2.09 -9.16 -5.46
C ILE A 211 3.56 -8.93 -5.17
N SER A 212 3.86 -7.88 -4.40
CA SER A 212 5.16 -7.69 -3.76
C SER A 212 5.03 -7.93 -2.26
N HIS A 213 5.71 -8.95 -1.74
CA HIS A 213 5.62 -9.35 -0.34
C HIS A 213 7.02 -9.48 0.30
N PRO A 214 7.13 -9.32 1.64
CA PRO A 214 8.41 -9.48 2.32
C PRO A 214 8.88 -10.94 2.29
N THR A 215 10.20 -11.13 2.19
CA THR A 215 10.86 -12.44 2.26
C THR A 215 11.78 -12.58 3.47
N GLY A 216 12.04 -11.49 4.17
CA GLY A 216 12.84 -11.46 5.39
C GLY A 216 13.24 -10.03 5.76
N GLU A 217 13.66 -9.86 7.01
CA GLU A 217 14.20 -8.59 7.50
C GLU A 217 15.62 -8.35 6.97
N THR A 218 15.98 -7.09 6.80
CA THR A 218 17.29 -6.64 6.34
C THR A 218 17.70 -5.36 7.03
N ALA A 219 18.98 -5.00 6.95
CA ALA A 219 19.49 -3.74 7.49
C ALA A 219 18.84 -2.54 6.77
N CYS A 220 18.48 -1.52 7.55
CA CYS A 220 17.91 -0.28 7.04
C CYS A 220 18.99 0.63 6.44
N ASN A 221 19.32 0.40 5.17
CA ASN A 221 20.33 1.17 4.44
C ASN A 221 19.72 2.24 3.50
N TRP A 222 18.46 2.60 3.74
CA TRP A 222 17.66 3.51 2.92
C TRP A 222 16.66 4.30 3.75
#